data_AF-A0A7S1LNJ6-F1
#
_entry.id   AF-A0A7S1LNJ6-F1
#
_cell.length_a   1.000
_cell.length_b   1.000
_cell.length_c   1.000
_cell.angle_alpha   90.00
_cell.angle_beta   90.00
_cell.angle_gamma   90.00
#
_symmetry.space_group_name_H-M   'P 1'
#
loop_
_entity.id
_entity.type
_entity.pdbx_description
1 polymer ?
#
loop_
_entity_poly.entity_id
_entity_poly.type
_entity_poly.pdbx_seq_one_letter_code
_entity_poly.pdbx_strand_id
1 'polypeptide(L)'
;IDCLVTTYHEHGGPLLDKELLRKQFIVTAIEQLQGLCAAVPQIMRMCPKKEWATIKDRYDPRVAENIDGKSTLRLYLQVMRTIMRIVEEWEGDKVLERWIKDFYCATMGQEKKTQAAIFGE
;
A
#
# COMPACT_ATOMS: atom_id res chain seq x y z
N ILE A 1 -11.55 6.83 8.26
CA ILE A 1 -12.00 7.71 7.15
C ILE A 1 -12.88 8.83 7.70
N ASP A 2 -13.88 8.54 8.54
CA ASP A 2 -14.77 9.57 9.10
C ASP A 2 -14.03 10.70 9.82
N CYS A 3 -13.13 10.35 10.74
CA CYS A 3 -12.31 11.34 11.44
C CYS A 3 -11.52 12.25 10.48
N LEU A 4 -10.92 11.68 9.42
CA LEU A 4 -10.20 12.47 8.42
C LEU A 4 -11.13 13.46 7.70
N VAL A 5 -12.31 13.00 7.26
CA VAL A 5 -13.28 13.81 6.51
C VAL A 5 -13.82 14.95 7.38
N THR A 6 -14.19 14.63 8.62
CA THR A 6 -14.67 15.61 9.59
C THR A 6 -13.59 16.65 9.90
N THR A 7 -12.40 16.21 10.32
CA THR A 7 -11.30 17.12 10.67
C THR A 7 -10.88 17.99 9.47
N TYR A 8 -10.80 17.41 8.27
CA TYR A 8 -10.45 18.17 7.06
C TYR A 8 -11.47 19.28 6.78
N HIS A 9 -12.76 18.98 6.92
CA HIS A 9 -13.81 19.98 6.73
C HIS A 9 -13.79 21.08 7.81
N GLU A 10 -13.65 20.69 9.09
CA GLU A 10 -13.58 21.62 10.22
C GLU A 10 -12.42 22.63 10.11
N HIS A 11 -11.34 22.25 9.41
CA HIS A 11 -10.17 23.10 9.19
C HIS A 11 -10.18 23.81 7.83
N GLY A 12 -11.35 23.96 7.20
CA GLY A 12 -11.54 24.76 5.99
C GLY A 12 -11.43 24.01 4.67
N GLY A 13 -11.27 22.68 4.70
CA GLY A 13 -11.33 21.84 3.52
C GLY A 13 -12.77 21.62 3.00
N PRO A 14 -12.94 21.28 1.71
CA PRO A 14 -14.23 20.82 1.21
C PRO A 14 -14.66 19.51 1.89
N LEU A 15 -15.96 19.32 2.03
CA LEU A 15 -16.51 18.05 2.50
C LEU A 15 -16.26 16.97 1.45
N LEU A 16 -15.51 15.94 1.83
CA LEU A 16 -15.13 14.85 0.93
C LEU A 16 -16.19 13.75 0.90
N ASP A 17 -16.45 13.19 -0.28
CA ASP A 17 -17.20 11.95 -0.43
C ASP A 17 -16.39 10.79 0.17
N LYS A 18 -16.95 10.14 1.19
CA LYS A 18 -16.28 9.09 1.96
C LYS A 18 -16.00 7.84 1.12
N GLU A 19 -16.92 7.46 0.24
CA GLU A 19 -16.80 6.27 -0.58
C GLU A 19 -15.81 6.49 -1.72
N LEU A 20 -15.82 7.68 -2.31
CA LEU A 20 -14.82 8.08 -3.29
C LEU A 20 -13.42 8.15 -2.65
N LEU A 21 -13.30 8.77 -1.48
CA LEU A 21 -12.04 8.87 -0.75
C LEU A 21 -11.51 7.48 -0.37
N ARG A 22 -12.39 6.57 0.07
CA ARG A 22 -12.01 5.18 0.36
C ARG A 22 -11.47 4.48 -0.87
N LYS A 23 -12.17 4.59 -2.01
CA LYS A 23 -11.72 4.01 -3.29
C LYS A 23 -10.36 4.56 -3.72
N GLN A 24 -10.18 5.87 -3.68
CA GLN A 24 -8.91 6.52 -4.03
C GLN A 24 -7.78 6.07 -3.09
N PHE A 25 -8.02 6.01 -1.79
CA PHE A 25 -7.03 5.54 -0.82
C PHE A 25 -6.59 4.10 -1.10
N ILE A 26 -7.51 3.20 -1.44
CA ILE A 26 -7.21 1.81 -1.80
C ILE A 26 -6.35 1.75 -3.06
N VAL A 27 -6.74 2.48 -4.11
CA VAL A 27 -5.99 2.50 -5.38
C VAL A 27 -4.56 3.00 -5.16
N THR A 28 -4.38 4.11 -4.45
CA THR A 28 -3.06 4.66 -4.11
C THR A 28 -2.26 3.72 -3.20
N ALA A 29 -2.91 3.01 -2.27
CA ALA A 29 -2.23 2.03 -1.42
C ALA A 29 -1.66 0.85 -2.24
N ILE A 30 -2.40 0.37 -3.23
CA ILE A 30 -1.94 -0.71 -4.11
C ILE A 30 -0.84 -0.23 -5.06
N GLU A 31 -0.92 1.00 -5.58
CA GLU A 31 0.18 1.62 -6.34
C GLU A 31 1.46 1.72 -5.49
N GLN A 32 1.34 2.16 -4.22
CA GLN A 32 2.45 2.21 -3.29
C GLN A 32 3.08 0.82 -3.04
N LEU A 33 2.29 -0.25 -3.05
CA LEU A 33 2.79 -1.62 -2.90
C LEU A 33 3.77 -1.99 -4.00
N GLN A 34 3.54 -1.54 -5.24
CA GLN A 34 4.47 -1.76 -6.34
C GLN A 34 5.87 -1.23 -6.01
N GLY A 35 5.96 0.00 -5.49
CA GLY A 35 7.23 0.59 -5.06
C GLY A 35 7.89 -0.18 -3.92
N LEU A 36 7.09 -0.71 -2.99
CA LEU A 36 7.59 -1.52 -1.87
C LEU A 36 8.10 -2.89 -2.33
N CYS A 37 7.46 -3.52 -3.31
CA CYS A 37 7.94 -4.76 -3.92
C CYS A 37 9.33 -4.57 -4.54
N ALA A 38 9.57 -3.43 -5.20
CA ALA A 38 10.89 -3.09 -5.72
C ALA A 38 11.95 -2.85 -4.62
N ALA A 39 11.53 -2.50 -3.40
CA ALA A 39 12.42 -2.31 -2.25
C ALA A 39 12.81 -3.61 -1.53
N VAL A 40 12.18 -4.76 -1.85
CA VAL A 40 12.46 -6.06 -1.21
C VAL A 40 13.94 -6.45 -1.23
N PRO A 41 14.70 -6.30 -2.33
CA PRO A 41 16.12 -6.61 -2.33
C PRO A 41 16.91 -5.80 -1.29
N GLN A 42 16.56 -4.52 -1.12
CA GLN A 42 17.20 -3.65 -0.13
C GLN A 42 16.80 -4.05 1.29
N ILE A 43 15.54 -4.42 1.52
CA ILE A 43 15.05 -4.97 2.80
C ILE A 43 15.84 -6.23 3.19
N MET A 44 16.14 -7.11 2.23
CA MET A 44 16.91 -8.33 2.47
C MET A 44 18.39 -8.08 2.72
N ARG A 45 18.94 -6.95 2.27
CA ARG A 45 20.29 -6.48 2.63
C ARG A 45 20.32 -5.86 4.04
N MET A 46 19.25 -5.16 4.41
CA MET A 46 19.08 -4.53 5.72
C MET A 46 18.99 -5.55 6.86
N CYS A 47 18.23 -6.63 6.68
CA CYS A 47 18.16 -7.74 7.63
C CYS A 47 18.41 -9.07 6.90
N PRO A 48 19.53 -9.77 7.18
CA PRO A 48 19.86 -11.01 6.50
C PRO A 48 18.75 -12.07 6.59
N LYS A 49 18.55 -12.83 5.51
CA LYS A 49 17.48 -13.84 5.40
C LYS A 49 17.41 -14.79 6.60
N LYS A 50 18.57 -15.21 7.12
CA LYS A 50 18.68 -16.16 8.25
C LYS A 50 18.12 -15.64 9.58
N GLU A 51 18.08 -14.32 9.77
CA GLU A 51 17.67 -13.71 11.03
C GLU A 51 16.14 -13.70 11.20
N TRP A 52 15.40 -13.61 10.08
CA TRP A 52 13.94 -13.44 10.07
C TRP A 52 13.16 -14.50 10.85
N ALA A 53 13.59 -15.76 10.83
CA ALA A 53 12.91 -16.84 11.56
C ALA A 53 12.91 -16.62 13.09
N THR A 54 13.91 -15.87 13.58
CA THR A 54 14.11 -15.59 15.01
C THR A 54 13.50 -14.26 15.46
N ILE A 55 13.12 -13.38 14.53
CA ILE A 55 12.45 -12.13 14.84
C ILE A 55 10.99 -12.46 15.19
N LYS A 56 10.61 -12.24 16.45
CA LYS A 56 9.24 -12.51 16.95
C LYS A 56 8.38 -11.26 17.03
N ASP A 57 9.00 -10.09 17.02
CA ASP A 57 8.33 -8.81 17.21
C ASP A 57 8.93 -7.74 16.30
N ARG A 58 8.09 -6.78 15.88
CA ARG A 58 8.46 -5.64 15.05
C ARG A 58 9.31 -4.61 15.79
N TYR A 59 9.41 -4.70 17.11
CA TYR A 59 10.28 -3.88 17.95
C TYR A 59 11.67 -4.49 18.17
N ASP A 60 11.95 -5.67 17.59
CA ASP A 60 13.30 -6.25 17.60
C ASP A 60 14.33 -5.23 17.07
N PRO A 61 15.46 -4.99 17.75
CA PRO A 61 16.46 -3.99 17.35
C PRO A 61 16.96 -4.16 15.90
N ARG A 62 17.03 -5.41 15.41
CA ARG A 62 17.43 -5.72 14.02
C ARG A 62 16.48 -5.15 12.98
N VAL A 63 15.25 -4.78 13.38
CA VAL A 63 14.20 -4.19 12.57
C VAL A 63 13.91 -2.74 12.96
N ALA A 64 13.80 -2.47 14.26
CA ALA A 64 13.38 -1.18 14.80
C ALA A 64 14.46 -0.10 14.74
N GLU A 65 15.73 -0.50 14.83
CA GLU A 65 16.91 0.40 14.86
C GLU A 65 17.81 0.19 13.63
N ASN A 66 17.29 -0.52 12.63
CA ASN A 66 18.03 -0.91 11.44
C ASN A 66 18.45 0.32 10.62
N ILE A 67 19.78 0.56 10.54
CA ILE A 67 20.47 1.74 9.96
C ILE A 67 20.57 2.90 10.95
N ASP A 68 21.57 2.87 11.84
CA ASP A 68 21.95 3.99 12.72
C ASP A 68 20.78 4.56 13.54
N GLY A 69 19.91 3.69 14.08
CA GLY A 69 18.74 4.10 14.87
C GLY A 69 17.55 4.58 14.04
N LYS A 70 17.58 4.44 12.72
CA LYS A 70 16.43 4.74 11.84
C LYS A 70 15.46 3.57 11.80
N SER A 71 14.16 3.87 11.78
CA SER A 71 13.12 2.84 11.74
C SER A 71 12.68 2.47 10.31
N THR A 72 13.59 2.56 9.34
CA THR A 72 13.28 2.42 7.91
C THR A 72 12.75 1.04 7.58
N LEU A 73 13.42 -0.01 8.05
CA LEU A 73 12.98 -1.39 7.83
C LEU A 73 11.62 -1.65 8.50
N ARG A 74 11.44 -1.22 9.75
CA ARG A 74 10.16 -1.29 10.45
C ARG A 74 9.02 -0.60 9.69
N LEU A 75 9.29 0.57 9.10
CA LEU A 75 8.31 1.32 8.32
C LEU A 75 7.92 0.55 7.06
N TYR A 76 8.87 0.02 6.30
CA TYR A 76 8.56 -0.78 5.11
C TYR A 76 7.66 -1.98 5.44
N LEU A 77 8.03 -2.76 6.45
CA LEU A 77 7.23 -3.92 6.88
C LEU A 77 5.83 -3.51 7.33
N GLN A 78 5.72 -2.42 8.09
CA GLN A 78 4.43 -1.93 8.58
C GLN A 78 3.54 -1.46 7.43
N VAL A 79 4.09 -0.74 6.44
CA VAL A 79 3.31 -0.26 5.30
C VAL A 79 2.88 -1.43 4.43
N MET A 80 3.78 -2.37 4.10
CA MET A 80 3.43 -3.58 3.35
C MET A 80 2.32 -4.38 4.04
N ARG A 81 2.45 -4.62 5.36
CA ARG A 81 1.40 -5.27 6.15
C ARG A 81 0.08 -4.51 6.10
N THR A 82 0.12 -3.18 6.19
CA THR A 82 -1.09 -2.35 6.15
C THR A 82 -1.81 -2.49 4.82
N ILE A 83 -1.07 -2.49 3.71
CA ILE A 83 -1.65 -2.68 2.38
C ILE A 83 -2.22 -4.09 2.22
N MET A 84 -1.54 -5.12 2.71
CA MET A 84 -2.09 -6.48 2.70
C MET A 84 -3.42 -6.57 3.45
N ARG A 85 -3.54 -5.93 4.61
CA ARG A 85 -4.82 -5.85 5.34
C ARG A 85 -5.89 -5.07 4.58
N ILE A 86 -5.53 -4.03 3.81
CA ILE A 86 -6.48 -3.34 2.93
C ILE A 86 -7.01 -4.30 1.86
N VAL A 87 -6.14 -5.12 1.25
CA VAL A 87 -6.55 -6.13 0.28
C VAL A 87 -7.50 -7.14 0.92
N GLU A 88 -7.13 -7.69 2.07
CA GLU A 88 -7.91 -8.73 2.77
C GLU A 88 -9.23 -8.23 3.38
N GLU A 89 -9.18 -7.10 4.09
CA GLU A 89 -10.32 -6.64 4.90
C GLU A 89 -11.24 -5.69 4.13
N TRP A 90 -10.72 -4.96 3.15
CA TRP A 90 -11.49 -3.98 2.38
C TRP A 90 -11.70 -4.41 0.92
N GLU A 91 -11.39 -5.67 0.59
CA GLU A 91 -11.50 -6.22 -0.76
C GLU A 91 -10.81 -5.32 -1.79
N GLY A 92 -9.59 -4.89 -1.45
CA GLY A 92 -8.88 -3.86 -2.21
C GLY A 92 -8.64 -4.25 -3.67
N ASP A 93 -8.47 -5.55 -3.93
CA ASP A 93 -8.39 -6.15 -5.26
C ASP A 93 -9.66 -5.88 -6.08
N LYS A 94 -10.85 -6.17 -5.52
CA LYS A 94 -12.13 -5.94 -6.19
C LYS A 94 -12.41 -4.46 -6.41
N VAL A 95 -12.00 -3.61 -5.46
CA VAL A 95 -12.10 -2.16 -5.60
C VAL A 95 -11.23 -1.66 -6.75
N LEU A 96 -10.00 -2.14 -6.87
CA LEU A 96 -9.11 -1.81 -7.98
C LEU A 96 -9.68 -2.29 -9.32
N GLU A 97 -10.19 -3.52 -9.39
CA GLU A 97 -10.80 -4.04 -10.62
C GLU A 97 -12.00 -3.21 -11.08
N ARG A 98 -12.87 -2.80 -10.14
CA ARG A 98 -13.98 -1.88 -10.43
C ARG A 98 -13.47 -0.52 -10.89
N TRP A 99 -12.45 0.03 -10.25
CA TRP A 99 -11.87 1.31 -10.66
C TRP A 99 -11.27 1.24 -12.08
N ILE A 100 -10.57 0.15 -12.41
CA ILE A 100 -10.04 -0.07 -13.76
C ILE A 100 -11.19 -0.11 -14.78
N LYS A 101 -12.26 -0.85 -14.50
CA LYS A 101 -13.41 -0.96 -15.40
C LYS A 101 -14.13 0.39 -15.58
N ASP A 102 -14.54 1.00 -14.49
CA ASP A 102 -15.49 2.12 -14.49
C ASP A 102 -14.82 3.45 -14.82
N PHE A 103 -13.58 3.64 -14.37
CA PHE A 103 -12.85 4.88 -14.57
C PHE A 103 -11.81 4.76 -15.68
N TYR A 104 -10.81 3.88 -15.53
CA TYR A 104 -9.70 3.81 -16.47
C TYR A 104 -10.15 3.39 -17.88
N CYS A 105 -11.01 2.37 -17.99
CA CYS A 105 -11.53 1.93 -19.28
C CYS A 105 -12.71 2.77 -19.76
N ALA A 106 -13.80 2.83 -18.99
CA ALA A 106 -15.03 3.47 -19.47
C ALA A 106 -14.96 5.00 -19.50
N THR A 107 -14.28 5.64 -18.54
CA THR A 107 -14.21 7.12 -18.47
C THR A 107 -13.01 7.67 -19.22
N MET A 108 -11.82 7.07 -19.09
CA MET A 108 -10.60 7.54 -19.77
C MET A 108 -10.37 6.92 -21.15
N GLY A 109 -11.21 5.97 -21.57
CA GLY A 109 -11.12 5.31 -22.87
C GLY A 109 -9.86 4.45 -23.05
N GLN A 110 -9.22 4.02 -21.96
CA GLN A 110 -7.98 3.24 -22.02
C GLN A 110 -8.28 1.73 -22.09
N GLU A 111 -7.37 0.97 -22.67
CA GLU A 111 -7.46 -0.49 -22.67
C GLU A 111 -6.83 -1.08 -21.41
N LYS A 112 -7.48 -2.11 -20.84
CA LYS A 112 -6.88 -2.89 -19.74
C LYS A 112 -5.61 -3.57 -20.26
N LYS A 113 -4.52 -3.47 -19.49
CA LYS A 113 -3.28 -4.17 -19.82
C LYS A 113 -3.53 -5.69 -19.89
N THR A 114 -2.97 -6.32 -20.92
CA THR A 114 -3.02 -7.77 -21.09
C THR A 114 -2.13 -8.46 -20.05
N GLN A 115 -2.37 -9.75 -19.80
CA GLN A 115 -1.51 -10.56 -18.94
C GLN A 115 -0.06 -10.57 -19.47
N ALA A 116 0.11 -10.71 -20.79
CA ALA A 116 1.39 -10.60 -21.47
C ALA A 116 2.11 -9.27 -21.18
N ALA A 117 1.40 -8.15 -21.19
CA ALA A 117 1.98 -6.83 -20.89
C ALA A 117 2.37 -6.65 -19.42
N ILE A 118 1.80 -7.44 -18.50
CA ILE A 118 2.05 -7.35 -17.05
C ILE A 118 3.15 -8.33 -16.63
N PHE A 119 3.09 -9.57 -17.13
CA PHE A 119 3.93 -10.68 -16.70
C PHE A 119 5.01 -11.07 -17.71
N GLY A 120 4.94 -10.54 -18.95
CA GLY A 120 5.92 -10.82 -20.00
C GLY A 120 5.81 -12.23 -20.61
N GLU A 121 4.66 -12.89 -20.45
CA GLU A 121 4.34 -14.19 -21.07
C GLU A 121 3.85 -14.06 -22.52
#